data_AF-A0A7X7XM26-F1
#
_entry.id   AF-A0A7X7XM26-F1
#
_cell.length_a   1.000
_cell.length_b   1.000
_cell.length_c   1.000
_cell.angle_alpha   90.00
_cell.angle_beta   90.00
_cell.angle_gamma   90.00
#
_symmetry.space_group_name_H-M   'P 1'
#
loop_
_entity.id
_entity.type
_entity.pdbx_description
1 polymer ?
#
loop_
_entity_poly.entity_id
_entity_poly.type
_entity_poly.pdbx_seq_one_letter_code
_entity_poly.pdbx_strand_id
1 'polypeptide(L)'
;MSAVQRRTEVGGGLRTSAASAPSPLRVGLALGVSWVTMLGHNLHELPLAVSDLENTGPLLVALVLSVAYWRRGGSRAVQWAILGWALLNLVIGGIVTVLPLPILPFVPEQSLDHYLAHAVYTVGQVPLVLVAVAALRRPPHPHASH
;
A
#
# COMPACT_ATOMS: atom_id res chain seq x y z
N MET A 1 -50.40 19.42 32.90
CA MET A 1 -49.18 19.09 33.68
C MET A 1 -49.09 17.57 33.82
N SER A 2 -47.86 17.03 33.78
CA SER A 2 -47.47 15.59 33.89
C SER A 2 -47.60 14.80 32.58
N ALA A 3 -46.61 14.65 31.70
CA ALA A 3 -45.17 14.36 31.82
C ALA A 3 -44.84 12.96 32.40
N VAL A 4 -44.86 11.93 31.54
CA VAL A 4 -44.04 10.73 31.74
C VAL A 4 -43.40 10.37 30.39
N GLN A 5 -42.20 10.91 30.21
CA GLN A 5 -41.29 10.65 29.11
C GLN A 5 -40.11 9.84 29.67
N ARG A 6 -39.53 8.97 28.83
CA ARG A 6 -38.26 8.25 28.99
C ARG A 6 -38.26 7.01 29.87
N ARG A 7 -38.41 5.86 29.22
CA ARG A 7 -37.63 4.67 29.57
C ARG A 7 -36.36 4.68 28.73
N THR A 8 -35.25 4.70 29.43
CA THR A 8 -33.88 4.74 28.95
C THR A 8 -33.50 3.41 28.30
N GLU A 9 -33.34 3.39 26.98
CA GLU A 9 -32.54 2.36 26.32
C GLU A 9 -31.06 2.62 26.64
N VAL A 10 -30.58 2.06 27.74
CA VAL A 10 -29.15 1.86 27.98
C VAL A 10 -28.71 0.66 27.15
N GLY A 11 -28.80 0.80 25.83
CA GLY A 11 -28.14 -0.07 24.87
C GLY A 11 -26.70 0.41 24.74
N GLY A 12 -25.87 0.09 25.74
CA GLY A 12 -24.42 0.24 25.70
C GLY A 12 -23.81 -0.73 24.69
N GLY A 13 -24.18 -0.59 23.42
CA GLY A 13 -23.51 -1.24 22.33
C GLY A 13 -22.10 -0.69 22.28
N LEU A 14 -21.12 -1.58 22.44
CA LEU A 14 -19.73 -1.36 22.06
C LEU A 14 -19.73 -0.76 20.66
N ARG A 15 -19.70 0.56 20.57
CA ARG A 15 -19.32 1.27 19.36
C ARG A 15 -17.87 0.86 19.13
N THR A 16 -17.66 -0.26 18.45
CA THR A 16 -16.37 -0.60 17.86
C THR A 16 -15.96 0.64 17.10
N SER A 17 -14.98 1.36 17.66
CA SER A 17 -14.53 2.63 17.12
C SER A 17 -14.22 2.37 15.65
N ALA A 18 -15.07 2.88 14.75
CA ALA A 18 -14.90 2.63 13.33
C ALA A 18 -13.52 3.18 12.99
N ALA A 19 -12.57 2.29 12.65
CA ALA A 19 -11.19 2.68 12.43
C ALA A 19 -11.18 3.89 11.48
N SER A 20 -10.42 4.94 11.78
CA SER A 20 -10.33 6.15 10.95
C SER A 20 -9.52 5.89 9.69
N ALA A 21 -9.81 6.64 8.61
CA ALA A 21 -9.18 6.41 7.32
C ALA A 21 -7.68 6.56 7.43
N PRO A 22 -6.89 5.74 6.73
CA PRO A 22 -5.48 6.05 6.59
C PRO A 22 -5.39 7.49 6.09
N SER A 23 -4.71 8.33 6.86
CA SER A 23 -4.50 9.71 6.48
C SER A 23 -3.67 9.78 5.19
N PRO A 24 -3.80 10.83 4.38
CA PRO A 24 -2.96 11.01 3.20
C PRO A 24 -1.47 10.92 3.51
N LEU A 25 -1.03 11.45 4.66
CA LEU A 25 0.35 11.33 5.12
C LEU A 25 0.76 9.87 5.33
N ARG A 26 -0.08 9.06 5.99
CA ARG A 26 0.21 7.63 6.21
C ARG A 26 0.33 6.85 4.90
N VAL A 27 -0.52 7.14 3.93
CA VAL A 27 -0.44 6.54 2.58
C VAL A 27 0.83 6.98 1.86
N GLY A 28 1.14 8.27 1.87
CA GLY A 28 2.34 8.81 1.24
C GLY A 28 3.63 8.25 1.83
N LEU A 29 3.71 8.12 3.16
CA LEU A 29 4.85 7.48 3.83
C LEU A 29 4.98 6.00 3.46
N ALA A 30 3.87 5.26 3.38
CA ALA A 30 3.90 3.86 2.97
C ALA A 30 4.35 3.68 1.51
N LEU A 31 3.91 4.57 0.61
CA LEU A 31 4.39 4.63 -0.77
C LEU A 31 5.88 4.99 -0.85
N GLY A 32 6.33 5.93 -0.01
CA GLY A 32 7.74 6.31 0.11
C GLY A 32 8.63 5.16 0.56
N VAL A 33 8.24 4.43 1.62
CA VAL A 33 8.96 3.25 2.10
C VAL A 33 9.02 2.15 1.03
N SER A 34 7.88 1.90 0.38
CA SER A 34 7.78 0.95 -0.75
C SER A 34 8.79 1.30 -1.86
N TRP A 35 8.87 2.57 -2.26
CA TRP A 35 9.82 3.04 -3.27
C TRP A 35 11.28 2.99 -2.79
N VAL A 36 11.60 3.47 -1.58
CA VAL A 36 12.98 3.49 -1.07
C VAL A 36 13.57 2.09 -0.99
N THR A 37 12.78 1.10 -0.55
CA THR A 37 13.26 -0.28 -0.46
C THR A 37 13.44 -0.93 -1.84
N MET A 38 12.58 -0.60 -2.81
CA MET A 38 12.77 -1.00 -4.22
C MET A 38 14.00 -0.32 -4.84
N LEU A 39 14.22 0.97 -4.58
CA LEU A 39 15.42 1.69 -5.02
C LEU A 39 16.69 1.03 -4.45
N GLY A 40 16.70 0.74 -3.15
CA GLY A 40 17.80 0.04 -2.49
C GLY A 40 18.10 -1.32 -3.12
N HIS A 41 17.05 -2.10 -3.43
CA HIS A 41 17.16 -3.34 -4.18
C HIS A 41 17.77 -3.13 -5.57
N ASN A 42 17.25 -2.20 -6.37
CA ASN A 42 17.72 -1.97 -7.74
C ASN A 42 19.18 -1.51 -7.77
N LEU A 43 19.57 -0.60 -6.88
CA LEU A 43 20.97 -0.12 -6.81
C LEU A 43 21.95 -1.20 -6.32
N HIS A 44 21.46 -2.19 -5.58
CA HIS A 44 22.28 -3.29 -5.10
C HIS A 44 22.42 -4.39 -6.16
N GLU A 45 21.32 -4.76 -6.82
CA GLU A 45 21.25 -5.89 -7.75
C GLU A 45 21.67 -5.53 -9.18
N LEU A 46 21.54 -4.26 -9.58
CA LEU A 46 21.67 -3.84 -10.97
C LEU A 46 22.65 -2.68 -11.09
N PRO A 47 23.36 -2.56 -12.22
CA PRO A 47 24.25 -1.43 -12.50
C PRO A 47 23.46 -0.18 -12.93
N LEU A 48 22.49 0.24 -12.11
CA LEU A 48 21.60 1.36 -12.37
C LEU A 48 21.98 2.59 -11.54
N ALA A 49 21.78 3.78 -12.11
CA ALA A 49 21.80 5.05 -11.41
C ALA A 49 20.42 5.37 -10.80
N VAL A 50 20.40 6.22 -9.78
CA VAL A 50 19.15 6.70 -9.14
C VAL A 50 18.21 7.37 -10.16
N SER A 51 18.77 7.99 -11.20
CA SER A 51 18.04 8.70 -12.26
C SER A 51 17.44 7.79 -13.33
N ASP A 52 17.80 6.52 -13.37
CA ASP A 52 17.32 5.60 -14.41
C ASP A 52 15.81 5.37 -14.30
N LEU A 53 15.19 4.98 -15.40
CA LEU A 53 13.73 4.89 -15.51
C LEU A 53 13.15 3.84 -14.56
N GLU A 54 13.90 2.77 -14.32
CA GLU A 54 13.61 1.68 -13.39
C GLU A 54 13.50 2.18 -11.93
N ASN A 55 14.16 3.29 -11.61
CA ASN A 55 14.15 3.91 -10.29
C ASN A 55 13.18 5.09 -10.21
N THR A 56 13.15 5.93 -11.26
CA THR A 56 12.33 7.15 -11.32
C THR A 56 10.89 6.90 -11.74
N GLY A 57 10.62 5.90 -12.58
CA GLY A 57 9.26 5.51 -12.98
C GLY A 57 8.39 5.12 -11.77
N PRO A 58 8.84 4.17 -10.92
CA PRO A 58 8.16 3.85 -9.67
C PRO A 58 8.02 5.03 -8.70
N LEU A 59 8.99 5.95 -8.64
CA LEU A 59 8.86 7.20 -7.87
C LEU A 59 7.68 8.03 -8.38
N LEU A 60 7.59 8.23 -9.70
CA LEU A 60 6.49 8.97 -10.33
C LEU A 60 5.14 8.31 -10.03
N VAL A 61 5.05 6.97 -10.11
CA VAL A 61 3.83 6.24 -9.73
C VAL A 61 3.48 6.48 -8.27
N ALA A 62 4.45 6.40 -7.35
CA ALA A 62 4.24 6.67 -5.94
C ALA A 62 3.73 8.11 -5.68
N LEU A 63 4.29 9.10 -6.38
CA LEU A 63 3.85 10.49 -6.28
C LEU A 63 2.43 10.67 -6.83
N VAL A 64 2.12 10.11 -8.00
CA VAL A 64 0.79 10.19 -8.62
C VAL A 64 -0.26 9.54 -7.72
N LEU A 65 0.01 8.36 -7.17
CA LEU A 65 -0.90 7.67 -6.26
C LEU A 65 -1.07 8.41 -4.93
N SER A 66 -0.01 9.02 -4.40
CA SER A 66 -0.06 9.85 -3.20
C SER A 66 -0.97 11.06 -3.41
N VAL A 67 -0.80 11.78 -4.52
CA VAL A 67 -1.63 12.94 -4.89
C VAL A 67 -3.07 12.52 -5.16
N ALA A 68 -3.28 11.40 -5.87
CA ALA A 68 -4.60 10.88 -6.16
C ALA A 68 -5.36 10.52 -4.87
N TYR A 69 -4.70 9.88 -3.91
CA TYR A 69 -5.31 9.56 -2.61
C TYR A 69 -5.55 10.80 -1.77
N TRP A 70 -4.63 11.76 -1.77
CA TRP A 70 -4.84 13.03 -1.07
C TRP A 70 -6.08 13.78 -1.58
N ARG A 71 -6.28 13.84 -2.91
CA ARG A 71 -7.43 14.51 -3.52
C ARG A 71 -8.72 13.69 -3.45
N ARG A 72 -8.62 12.36 -3.54
CA ARG A 72 -9.76 11.46 -3.73
C ARG A 72 -9.64 10.20 -2.85
N GLY A 73 -9.32 10.36 -1.57
CA GLY A 73 -9.09 9.24 -0.65
C GLY A 73 -10.27 8.28 -0.48
N GLY A 74 -11.51 8.76 -0.71
CA GLY A 74 -12.71 7.93 -0.72
C GLY A 74 -12.96 7.16 -2.03
N SER A 75 -12.16 7.38 -3.07
CA SER A 75 -12.33 6.74 -4.38
C SER A 75 -11.82 5.30 -4.34
N ARG A 76 -12.73 4.33 -4.53
CA ARG A 76 -12.35 2.90 -4.61
C ARG A 76 -11.38 2.61 -5.75
N ALA A 77 -11.49 3.31 -6.88
CA ALA A 77 -10.54 3.16 -7.97
C ALA A 77 -9.10 3.53 -7.54
N VAL A 78 -8.93 4.60 -6.75
CA VAL A 78 -7.62 5.00 -6.24
C VAL A 78 -7.10 4.00 -5.22
N GLN A 79 -7.96 3.55 -4.31
CA GLN A 79 -7.60 2.56 -3.29
C GLN A 79 -7.19 1.21 -3.92
N TRP A 80 -7.92 0.75 -4.94
CA TRP A 80 -7.56 -0.44 -5.71
C TRP A 80 -6.30 -0.25 -6.52
N ALA A 81 -6.06 0.92 -7.11
CA ALA A 81 -4.82 1.21 -7.82
C ALA A 81 -3.61 1.13 -6.86
N ILE A 82 -3.73 1.66 -5.65
CA ILE A 82 -2.68 1.56 -4.62
C ILE A 82 -2.47 0.11 -4.20
N LEU A 83 -3.54 -0.65 -3.95
CA LEU A 83 -3.40 -2.07 -3.61
C LEU A 83 -2.78 -2.87 -4.76
N GLY A 84 -3.20 -2.63 -6.00
CA GLY A 84 -2.64 -3.26 -7.19
C GLY A 84 -1.15 -2.97 -7.34
N TRP A 85 -0.74 -1.72 -7.14
CA TRP A 85 0.67 -1.33 -7.11
C TRP A 85 1.44 -2.04 -6.00
N ALA A 86 0.89 -2.09 -4.79
CA ALA A 86 1.50 -2.77 -3.65
C ALA A 86 1.68 -4.26 -3.89
N LEU A 87 0.66 -4.94 -4.45
CA LEU A 87 0.71 -6.37 -4.75
C LEU A 87 1.63 -6.67 -5.93
N LEU A 88 1.71 -5.80 -6.93
CA LEU A 88 2.68 -5.94 -8.02
C LEU A 88 4.11 -5.98 -7.46
N ASN A 89 4.46 -5.01 -6.60
CA ASN A 89 5.80 -4.94 -6.02
C ASN A 89 6.06 -6.09 -5.04
N LEU A 90 5.09 -6.41 -4.17
CA LEU A 90 5.25 -7.49 -3.19
C LEU A 90 5.34 -8.87 -3.85
N VAL A 91 4.35 -9.20 -4.69
CA VAL A 91 4.20 -10.57 -5.23
C VAL A 91 5.12 -10.76 -6.42
N ILE A 92 5.05 -9.88 -7.42
CA ILE A 92 5.85 -10.05 -8.63
C ILE A 92 7.29 -9.64 -8.35
N GLY A 93 7.49 -8.43 -7.82
CA GLY A 93 8.83 -7.89 -7.58
C GLY A 93 9.61 -8.58 -6.46
N GLY A 94 8.95 -8.93 -5.35
CA GLY A 94 9.60 -9.45 -4.15
C GLY A 94 9.66 -10.98 -4.08
N ILE A 95 8.58 -11.67 -4.50
CA ILE A 95 8.43 -13.12 -4.29
C ILE A 95 8.72 -13.90 -5.57
N VAL A 96 8.06 -13.58 -6.69
CA VAL A 96 8.14 -14.41 -7.92
C VAL A 96 9.53 -14.38 -8.52
N THR A 97 10.20 -13.23 -8.49
CA THR A 97 11.56 -12.99 -9.01
C THR A 97 12.65 -13.85 -8.35
N VAL A 98 12.45 -14.33 -7.13
CA VAL A 98 13.39 -15.20 -6.41
C VAL A 98 13.01 -16.68 -6.46
N LEU A 99 11.89 -17.02 -7.11
CA LEU A 99 11.52 -18.43 -7.26
C LEU A 99 12.40 -19.05 -8.36
N PRO A 100 12.85 -20.32 -8.17
CA PRO A 100 13.62 -21.04 -9.16
C PRO A 100 12.75 -21.52 -10.34
N LEU A 101 12.07 -20.59 -11.03
CA LEU A 101 11.17 -20.86 -12.14
C LEU A 101 11.93 -20.85 -13.47
N PRO A 102 11.85 -21.90 -14.29
CA PRO A 102 12.66 -22.05 -15.50
C PRO A 102 12.39 -21.00 -16.59
N ILE A 103 11.33 -20.21 -16.46
CA ILE A 103 10.96 -19.12 -17.38
C ILE A 103 11.57 -17.77 -16.99
N LEU A 104 12.20 -17.67 -15.81
CA LEU A 104 12.80 -16.42 -15.33
C LEU A 104 14.31 -16.40 -15.63
N PRO A 105 14.87 -15.23 -15.96
CA PRO A 105 16.32 -15.10 -16.07
C PRO A 105 16.94 -15.22 -14.68
N PHE A 106 17.77 -16.23 -14.46
CA PHE A 106 18.56 -16.38 -13.22
C PHE A 106 19.82 -15.50 -13.24
N VAL A 107 19.65 -14.25 -13.64
CA VAL A 107 20.69 -13.24 -13.61
C VAL A 107 20.17 -12.07 -12.77
N PRO A 108 20.85 -11.71 -11.66
CA PRO A 108 22.08 -12.34 -11.14
C PRO A 108 21.88 -13.76 -10.61
N GLU A 109 22.99 -14.49 -10.39
CA GLU A 109 22.94 -15.83 -9.80
C GLU A 109 22.22 -15.81 -8.44
N GLN A 110 21.44 -16.86 -8.19
CA GLN A 110 20.72 -17.05 -6.93
C GLN A 110 21.71 -17.25 -5.78
N SER A 111 21.98 -16.17 -5.06
CA SER A 111 22.93 -16.08 -3.95
C SER A 111 22.24 -15.62 -2.68
N LEU A 112 22.90 -15.79 -1.52
CA LEU A 112 22.35 -15.29 -0.25
C LEU A 112 22.12 -13.77 -0.29
N ASP A 113 23.04 -13.01 -0.88
CA ASP A 113 22.94 -11.56 -1.00
C ASP A 113 21.70 -11.16 -1.83
N HIS A 114 21.48 -11.84 -2.96
CA HIS A 114 20.28 -11.66 -3.79
C HIS A 114 18.98 -11.89 -3.00
N TYR A 115 18.89 -13.00 -2.24
CA TYR A 115 17.71 -13.28 -1.41
C TYR A 115 17.51 -12.24 -0.31
N LEU A 116 18.59 -11.72 0.30
CA LEU A 116 18.51 -10.69 1.32
C LEU A 116 18.03 -9.35 0.74
N ALA A 117 18.50 -8.96 -0.44
CA ALA A 117 18.03 -7.76 -1.14
C ALA A 117 16.53 -7.84 -1.41
N HIS A 118 16.06 -8.98 -1.94
CA HIS A 118 14.63 -9.23 -2.13
C HIS A 118 13.84 -9.29 -0.83
N ALA A 119 14.40 -9.84 0.25
CA ALA A 119 13.73 -9.86 1.55
C ALA A 119 13.49 -8.45 2.09
N VAL A 120 14.50 -7.57 2.04
CA VAL A 120 14.37 -6.15 2.44
C VAL A 120 13.33 -5.45 1.57
N TYR A 121 13.40 -5.64 0.26
CA TYR A 121 12.43 -5.09 -0.68
C TYR A 121 10.99 -5.56 -0.36
N THR A 122 10.79 -6.86 -0.18
CA THR A 122 9.49 -7.49 0.13
C THR A 122 8.90 -6.95 1.43
N VAL A 123 9.70 -6.89 2.50
CA VAL A 123 9.26 -6.35 3.80
C VAL A 123 8.87 -4.88 3.67
N GLY A 124 9.59 -4.10 2.86
CA GLY A 124 9.28 -2.70 2.56
C GLY A 124 7.91 -2.49 1.92
N GLN A 125 7.34 -3.50 1.27
CA GLN A 125 6.02 -3.40 0.62
C GLN A 125 4.85 -3.62 1.60
N VAL A 126 5.09 -4.30 2.72
CA VAL A 126 4.03 -4.68 3.67
C VAL A 126 3.25 -3.48 4.22
N PRO A 127 3.88 -2.36 4.65
CA PRO A 127 3.13 -1.18 5.12
C PRO A 127 2.13 -0.66 4.10
N LEU A 128 2.49 -0.66 2.81
CA LEU A 128 1.61 -0.18 1.74
C LEU A 128 0.40 -1.10 1.55
N VAL A 129 0.61 -2.42 1.55
CA VAL A 129 -0.48 -3.40 1.48
C VAL A 129 -1.44 -3.22 2.65
N LEU A 130 -0.92 -3.13 3.88
CA LEU A 130 -1.75 -2.98 5.08
C LEU A 130 -2.59 -1.71 5.03
N VAL A 131 -1.99 -0.59 4.63
CA VAL A 131 -2.69 0.69 4.50
C VAL A 131 -3.75 0.66 3.40
N ALA A 132 -3.45 0.05 2.24
CA ALA A 132 -4.39 -0.07 1.13
C ALA A 132 -5.60 -0.95 1.49
N VAL A 133 -5.36 -2.10 2.13
CA VAL A 133 -6.42 -3.00 2.63
C VAL A 133 -7.27 -2.29 3.68
N ALA A 134 -6.66 -1.54 4.61
CA ALA A 134 -7.38 -0.76 5.61
C ALA A 134 -8.26 0.35 4.99
N ALA A 135 -7.85 0.94 3.87
CA ALA A 135 -8.68 1.89 3.13
C ALA A 135 -9.89 1.20 2.47
N LEU A 136 -9.69 0.05 1.83
CA LEU A 136 -10.73 -0.70 1.11
C LEU A 136 -11.78 -1.35 2.03
N ARG A 137 -11.39 -1.74 3.25
CA ARG A 137 -12.32 -2.32 4.25
C ARG A 137 -13.40 -1.33 4.73
N ARG A 138 -13.34 -0.07 4.31
CA ARG A 138 -14.39 0.90 4.59
C ARG A 138 -15.61 0.68 3.70
N PRO A 139 -16.82 0.78 4.28
CA PRO A 139 -18.02 0.98 3.49
C PRO A 139 -17.86 2.24 2.61
N PRO A 140 -18.38 2.24 1.37
CA PRO A 140 -18.54 3.47 0.62
C PRO A 140 -19.41 4.42 1.46
N HIS A 141 -19.05 5.70 1.51
CA HIS A 141 -19.99 6.69 2.04
C HIS A 141 -21.26 6.64 1.18
N PRO A 142 -22.47 6.52 1.78
CA PRO A 142 -23.71 6.67 1.04
C PRO A 142 -23.64 8.00 0.29
N HIS A 143 -23.89 7.97 -1.01
CA HIS A 143 -24.02 9.21 -1.78
C HIS A 143 -25.05 10.09 -1.07
N ALA A 144 -24.61 11.25 -0.56
CA ALA A 144 -25.54 12.31 -0.22
C ALA A 144 -26.16 12.70 -1.56
N SER A 145 -27.40 12.28 -1.78
CA SER A 145 -28.24 12.75 -2.86
C SER A 145 -28.33 14.26 -2.73
N HIS A 146 -27.61 14.96 -3.61
CA HIS A 146 -27.75 16.39 -3.87
C HIS A 146 -28.75 16.59 -4.99
#